data_AF-A0A3D4JRG6-F1
#
_entry.id   AF-A0A3D4JRG6-F1
#
_cell.length_a   1.000
_cell.length_b   1.000
_cell.length_c   1.000
_cell.angle_alpha   90.00
_cell.angle_beta   90.00
_cell.angle_gamma   90.00
#
_symmetry.space_group_name_H-M   'P 1'
#
loop_
_entity.id
_entity.type
_entity.pdbx_description
1 polymer ?
#
loop_
_entity_poly.entity_id
_entity_poly.type
_entity_poly.pdbx_seq_one_letter_code
_entity_poly.pdbx_strand_id
1 'polypeptide(L)'
;MKLKVAILSLSVFAYTGFTAQNIQNNPGSNHGNKFEQLGTILPTPNIYRTASGAPGHGYWQNRADYEINAYLDEDKRNLKGSETITYYNNSPDDLDYIWLQLDENQQSTVKKADFPFSSTLPKATTDQQLKASEVPAIDNGYGVNLEKVTDASGNPLKYTVNKTMMRIDLPKVLKKGEKLVFKV
;
A
#
# COMPACT_ATOMS: atom_id res chain seq x y z
N MET A 1 60.66 -35.64 -3.24
CA MET A 1 60.28 -34.29 -2.75
C MET A 1 59.17 -33.61 -3.57
N LYS A 2 59.05 -33.85 -4.89
CA LYS A 2 58.09 -33.16 -5.78
C LYS A 2 56.60 -33.50 -5.53
N LEU A 3 56.29 -34.68 -4.99
CA LEU A 3 54.89 -35.12 -4.78
C LEU A 3 54.22 -34.53 -3.53
N LYS A 4 54.99 -34.22 -2.48
CA LYS A 4 54.46 -33.63 -1.22
C LYS A 4 54.10 -32.15 -1.37
N VAL A 5 54.81 -31.43 -2.26
CA VAL A 5 54.53 -30.02 -2.56
C VAL A 5 53.22 -29.87 -3.35
N ALA A 6 52.93 -30.79 -4.27
CA ALA A 6 51.71 -30.77 -5.08
C ALA A 6 50.42 -30.95 -4.27
N ILE A 7 50.47 -31.78 -3.20
CA ILE A 7 49.29 -32.03 -2.34
C ILE A 7 49.04 -30.84 -1.40
N LEU A 8 50.10 -30.16 -0.94
CA LEU A 8 49.99 -28.96 -0.10
C LEU A 8 49.48 -27.74 -0.89
N SER A 9 49.81 -27.63 -2.18
CA SER A 9 49.24 -26.60 -3.05
C SER A 9 47.75 -26.83 -3.36
N LEU A 10 47.29 -28.08 -3.38
CA LEU A 10 45.90 -28.41 -3.68
C LEU A 10 44.97 -28.18 -2.47
N SER A 11 45.48 -28.35 -1.25
CA SER A 11 44.73 -28.06 -0.02
C SER A 11 44.58 -26.57 0.27
N VAL A 12 45.55 -25.73 -0.13
CA VAL A 12 45.44 -24.27 0.00
C VAL A 12 44.43 -23.66 -0.98
N PHE A 13 44.25 -24.26 -2.15
CA PHE A 13 43.22 -23.84 -3.13
C PHE A 13 41.79 -24.24 -2.74
N ALA A 14 41.62 -25.21 -1.84
CA ALA A 14 40.29 -25.65 -1.39
C ALA A 14 39.69 -24.75 -0.28
N TYR A 15 40.49 -23.94 0.41
CA TYR A 15 40.03 -23.12 1.53
C TYR A 15 39.55 -21.71 1.14
N THR A 16 39.82 -21.25 -0.08
CA THR A 16 39.49 -19.87 -0.51
C THR A 16 38.15 -19.74 -1.25
N GLY A 17 37.38 -20.84 -1.40
CA GLY A 17 36.18 -20.89 -2.23
C GLY A 17 34.82 -20.64 -1.56
N PHE A 18 34.76 -20.41 -0.24
CA PHE A 18 33.47 -20.45 0.50
C PHE A 18 33.06 -19.18 1.25
N THR A 19 33.64 -18.01 0.93
CA THR A 19 33.06 -16.74 1.40
C THR A 19 32.07 -16.22 0.36
N ALA A 20 30.86 -16.77 0.35
CA ALA A 20 29.76 -16.10 -0.32
C ALA A 20 29.48 -14.80 0.46
N GLN A 21 29.66 -13.64 -0.19
CA GLN A 21 29.32 -12.35 0.41
C GLN A 21 27.81 -12.31 0.64
N ASN A 22 27.39 -12.14 1.91
CA ASN A 22 26.01 -11.79 2.19
C ASN A 22 25.77 -10.36 1.67
N ILE A 23 25.20 -10.28 0.47
CA ILE A 23 24.84 -9.03 -0.19
C ILE A 23 23.60 -8.36 0.45
N GLN A 24 22.87 -9.05 1.35
CA GLN A 24 21.78 -8.42 2.08
C GLN A 24 22.35 -7.36 3.02
N ASN A 25 22.10 -6.09 2.69
CA ASN A 25 22.40 -4.91 3.51
C ASN A 25 23.85 -4.88 4.00
N ASN A 26 24.76 -4.33 3.17
CA ASN A 26 26.19 -4.11 3.41
C ASN A 26 26.59 -4.22 4.91
N PRO A 27 26.89 -5.44 5.41
CA PRO A 27 26.95 -5.69 6.85
C PRO A 27 28.20 -5.09 7.51
N GLY A 28 29.17 -4.62 6.70
CA GLY A 28 30.34 -3.86 7.15
C GLY A 28 30.18 -2.34 7.01
N SER A 29 29.01 -1.85 6.62
CA SER A 29 28.75 -0.42 6.46
C SER A 29 28.68 0.29 7.81
N ASN A 30 29.39 1.42 7.92
CA ASN A 30 29.31 2.33 9.07
C ASN A 30 28.19 3.39 8.92
N HIS A 31 27.40 3.32 7.84
CA HIS A 31 26.22 4.14 7.63
C HIS A 31 24.94 3.29 7.65
N GLY A 32 23.81 3.92 7.96
CA GLY A 32 22.54 3.24 8.14
C GLY A 32 21.98 2.67 6.84
N ASN A 33 22.04 1.36 6.67
CA ASN A 33 21.43 0.60 5.55
C ASN A 33 19.91 0.79 5.40
N LYS A 34 19.25 1.53 6.32
CA LYS A 34 17.80 1.75 6.33
C LYS A 34 17.31 2.74 5.27
N PHE A 35 18.20 3.58 4.72
CA PHE A 35 17.86 4.60 3.72
C PHE A 35 18.61 4.43 2.39
N GLU A 36 19.31 3.31 2.21
CA GLU A 36 19.90 3.00 0.91
C GLU A 36 18.80 2.68 -0.09
N GLN A 37 19.03 3.04 -1.36
CA GLN A 37 18.17 2.63 -2.45
C GLN A 37 18.05 1.10 -2.44
N LEU A 38 16.83 0.58 -2.60
CA LEU A 38 16.58 -0.86 -2.70
C LEU A 38 17.61 -1.49 -3.65
N GLY A 39 18.46 -2.36 -3.10
CA GLY A 39 19.47 -3.07 -3.87
C GLY A 39 18.82 -3.96 -4.95
N THR A 40 19.63 -4.45 -5.89
CA THR A 40 19.19 -5.37 -6.96
C THR A 40 18.80 -6.77 -6.46
N ILE A 41 18.75 -6.98 -5.15
CA ILE A 41 18.59 -8.28 -4.51
C ILE A 41 17.11 -8.56 -4.35
N LEU A 42 16.64 -9.60 -5.02
CA LEU A 42 15.29 -10.12 -4.80
C LEU A 42 15.18 -10.69 -3.38
N PRO A 43 14.06 -10.45 -2.68
CA PRO A 43 13.85 -11.01 -1.35
C PRO A 43 13.95 -12.54 -1.37
N THR A 44 14.45 -13.12 -0.28
CA THR A 44 14.55 -14.57 -0.12
C THR A 44 13.14 -15.20 -0.24
N PRO A 45 13.01 -16.35 -0.90
CA PRO A 45 11.73 -17.06 -0.99
C PRO A 45 11.11 -17.30 0.39
N ASN A 46 9.79 -17.24 0.47
CA ASN A 46 9.05 -17.50 1.70
C ASN A 46 7.77 -18.32 1.40
N ILE A 47 6.97 -18.57 2.43
CA ILE A 47 5.73 -19.36 2.32
C ILE A 47 4.69 -18.75 1.37
N TYR A 48 4.76 -17.44 1.13
CA TYR A 48 3.83 -16.69 0.29
C TYR A 48 4.32 -16.53 -1.15
N ARG A 49 5.65 -16.46 -1.39
CA ARG A 49 6.25 -16.30 -2.73
C ARG A 49 7.51 -17.14 -2.86
N THR A 50 7.54 -18.01 -3.86
CA THR A 50 8.66 -18.95 -4.12
C THR A 50 9.84 -18.27 -4.83
N ALA A 51 10.94 -19.01 -5.01
CA ALA A 51 12.14 -18.53 -5.72
C ALA A 51 11.90 -18.16 -7.19
N SER A 52 10.88 -18.74 -7.82
CA SER A 52 10.47 -18.38 -9.18
C SER A 52 9.57 -17.13 -9.22
N GLY A 53 9.23 -16.56 -8.07
CA GLY A 53 8.27 -15.47 -7.94
C GLY A 53 6.81 -15.93 -8.00
N ALA A 54 6.54 -17.22 -8.16
CA ALA A 54 5.19 -17.79 -8.15
C ALA A 54 4.57 -17.75 -6.74
N PRO A 55 3.22 -17.74 -6.65
CA PRO A 55 2.50 -17.98 -5.39
C PRO A 55 3.01 -19.23 -4.66
N GLY A 56 3.38 -19.06 -3.39
CA GLY A 56 3.72 -20.17 -2.50
C GLY A 56 2.49 -20.84 -1.90
N HIS A 57 2.69 -21.92 -1.12
CA HIS A 57 1.58 -22.67 -0.52
C HIS A 57 0.75 -21.87 0.50
N GLY A 58 1.32 -20.81 1.09
CA GLY A 58 0.65 -19.91 2.02
C GLY A 58 0.02 -18.69 1.35
N TYR A 59 0.17 -18.55 0.03
CA TYR A 59 -0.32 -17.38 -0.70
C TYR A 59 -1.83 -17.17 -0.54
N TRP A 60 -2.23 -15.92 -0.39
CA TRP A 60 -3.63 -15.51 -0.29
C TRP A 60 -3.84 -14.17 -1.00
N GLN A 61 -5.09 -13.91 -1.39
CA GLN A 61 -5.54 -12.64 -1.94
C GLN A 61 -6.94 -12.35 -1.42
N ASN A 62 -7.18 -11.14 -0.92
CA ASN A 62 -8.53 -10.71 -0.63
C ASN A 62 -9.32 -10.52 -1.94
N ARG A 63 -10.64 -10.68 -1.83
CA ARG A 63 -11.57 -10.51 -2.94
C ARG A 63 -12.65 -9.53 -2.51
N ALA A 64 -13.05 -8.66 -3.42
CA ALA A 64 -14.20 -7.80 -3.26
C ALA A 64 -15.06 -7.89 -4.53
N ASP A 65 -16.33 -8.20 -4.34
CA ASP A 65 -17.33 -8.20 -5.41
C ASP A 65 -18.18 -6.94 -5.29
N TYR A 66 -18.46 -6.30 -6.41
CA TYR A 66 -19.15 -5.01 -6.46
C TYR A 66 -20.41 -5.11 -7.31
N GLU A 67 -21.51 -4.60 -6.78
CA GLU A 67 -22.71 -4.28 -7.52
C GLU A 67 -22.89 -2.76 -7.50
N ILE A 68 -22.72 -2.12 -8.66
CA ILE A 68 -22.68 -0.66 -8.79
C ILE A 68 -23.88 -0.20 -9.60
N ASN A 69 -24.69 0.67 -9.01
CA ASN A 69 -25.76 1.38 -9.70
C ASN A 69 -25.34 2.85 -9.79
N ALA A 70 -25.17 3.38 -11.00
CA ALA A 70 -24.73 4.74 -11.23
C ALA A 70 -25.69 5.49 -12.18
N TYR A 71 -25.82 6.79 -11.95
CA TYR A 71 -26.68 7.71 -12.68
C TYR A 71 -25.93 9.03 -12.94
N LEU A 72 -25.87 9.43 -14.21
CA LEU A 72 -25.31 10.72 -14.62
C LEU A 72 -26.43 11.77 -14.71
N ASP A 73 -26.34 12.82 -13.90
CA ASP A 73 -27.17 14.02 -13.97
C ASP A 73 -26.43 15.06 -14.82
N GLU A 74 -26.79 15.16 -16.11
CA GLU A 74 -26.12 16.04 -17.07
C GLU A 74 -26.35 17.53 -16.77
N ASP A 75 -27.55 17.90 -16.32
CA ASP A 75 -27.89 19.28 -15.97
C ASP A 75 -27.06 19.77 -14.79
N LYS A 76 -26.90 18.93 -13.75
CA LYS A 76 -26.06 19.23 -12.58
C LYS A 76 -24.59 18.85 -12.77
N ARG A 77 -24.24 18.18 -13.88
CA ARG A 77 -22.91 17.62 -14.17
C ARG A 77 -22.37 16.76 -13.02
N ASN A 78 -23.21 15.88 -12.50
CA ASN A 78 -22.90 15.07 -11.32
C ASN A 78 -23.14 13.58 -11.58
N LEU A 79 -22.23 12.72 -11.13
CA LEU A 79 -22.40 11.27 -11.11
C LEU A 79 -22.86 10.85 -9.71
N LYS A 80 -24.07 10.31 -9.62
CA LYS A 80 -24.59 9.69 -8.39
C LYS A 80 -24.55 8.19 -8.51
N GLY A 81 -24.39 7.48 -7.40
CA GLY A 81 -24.48 6.04 -7.41
C GLY A 81 -24.63 5.46 -6.03
N SER A 82 -24.92 4.17 -6.01
CA SER A 82 -24.90 3.33 -4.81
C SER A 82 -24.18 2.03 -5.14
N GLU A 83 -23.37 1.57 -4.22
CA GLU A 83 -22.57 0.37 -4.36
C GLU A 83 -22.94 -0.62 -3.26
N THR A 84 -23.10 -1.89 -3.62
CA THR A 84 -23.10 -3.00 -2.65
C THR A 84 -21.81 -3.78 -2.82
N ILE A 85 -20.99 -3.82 -1.77
CA ILE A 85 -19.68 -4.46 -1.78
C ILE A 85 -19.74 -5.71 -0.90
N THR A 86 -19.36 -6.86 -1.46
CA THR A 86 -19.12 -8.10 -0.71
C THR A 86 -17.62 -8.33 -0.61
N TYR A 87 -17.07 -8.11 0.58
CA TYR A 87 -15.66 -8.29 0.87
C TYR A 87 -15.39 -9.64 1.52
N TYR A 88 -14.40 -10.38 1.03
CA TYR A 88 -13.97 -11.68 1.54
C TYR A 88 -12.59 -11.54 2.19
N ASN A 89 -12.50 -11.82 3.49
CA ASN A 89 -11.22 -11.84 4.19
C ASN A 89 -10.53 -13.19 3.97
N ASN A 90 -9.64 -13.27 2.99
CA ASN A 90 -8.81 -14.46 2.77
C ASN A 90 -7.46 -14.36 3.49
N SER A 91 -7.17 -13.24 4.14
CA SER A 91 -5.95 -13.04 4.91
C SER A 91 -5.91 -13.96 6.14
N PRO A 92 -4.71 -14.27 6.66
CA PRO A 92 -4.57 -15.00 7.92
C PRO A 92 -4.98 -14.16 9.13
N ASP A 93 -5.14 -12.85 8.95
CA ASP A 93 -5.34 -11.89 10.02
C ASP A 93 -6.84 -11.58 10.22
N ASP A 94 -7.18 -11.30 11.48
CA ASP A 94 -8.50 -10.82 11.85
C ASP A 94 -8.60 -9.31 11.53
N LEU A 95 -9.70 -8.90 10.91
CA LEU A 95 -9.90 -7.50 10.49
C LEU A 95 -10.95 -6.81 11.35
N ASP A 96 -10.56 -5.72 12.02
CA ASP A 96 -11.46 -4.86 12.79
C ASP A 96 -12.04 -3.71 11.94
N TYR A 97 -11.42 -3.43 10.80
CA TYR A 97 -11.81 -2.37 9.88
C TYR A 97 -11.43 -2.74 8.44
N ILE A 98 -12.08 -2.07 7.49
CA ILE A 98 -11.70 -2.13 6.08
C ILE A 98 -11.44 -0.73 5.53
N TRP A 99 -10.54 -0.64 4.54
CA TRP A 99 -10.28 0.60 3.82
C TRP A 99 -10.93 0.55 2.44
N LEU A 100 -11.67 1.60 2.08
CA LEU A 100 -12.20 1.85 0.75
C LEU A 100 -11.51 3.07 0.16
N GLN A 101 -11.09 2.99 -1.10
CA GLN A 101 -10.48 4.12 -1.80
C GLN A 101 -11.58 5.08 -2.30
N LEU A 102 -11.35 6.37 -2.13
CA LEU A 102 -12.20 7.47 -2.58
C LEU A 102 -11.39 8.34 -3.55
N ASP A 103 -10.98 7.76 -4.68
CA ASP A 103 -9.97 8.35 -5.56
C ASP A 103 -10.36 9.73 -6.09
N GLU A 104 -11.64 9.96 -6.37
CA GLU A 104 -12.13 11.26 -6.85
C GLU A 104 -11.89 12.42 -5.86
N ASN A 105 -11.63 12.12 -4.58
CA ASN A 105 -11.19 13.15 -3.62
C ASN A 105 -9.90 13.85 -4.03
N GLN A 106 -9.09 13.27 -4.94
CA GLN A 106 -7.92 13.93 -5.53
C GLN A 106 -8.27 15.23 -6.28
N GLN A 107 -9.50 15.36 -6.80
CA GLN A 107 -9.98 16.54 -7.52
C GLN A 107 -10.51 17.63 -6.56
N SER A 108 -10.73 17.28 -5.28
CA SER A 108 -11.20 18.22 -4.26
C SER A 108 -10.08 19.14 -3.80
N THR A 109 -10.37 20.42 -3.59
CA THR A 109 -9.41 21.35 -2.96
C THR A 109 -9.19 21.08 -1.47
N VAL A 110 -10.16 20.43 -0.80
CA VAL A 110 -10.15 20.22 0.67
C VAL A 110 -10.03 18.75 1.09
N LYS A 111 -10.43 17.80 0.23
CA LYS A 111 -10.38 16.34 0.54
C LYS A 111 -9.16 15.63 -0.07
N LYS A 112 -8.34 16.31 -0.89
CA LYS A 112 -7.19 15.69 -1.57
C LYS A 112 -6.07 15.30 -0.63
N ALA A 113 -5.23 14.36 -1.08
CA ALA A 113 -4.07 13.93 -0.31
C ALA A 113 -2.86 14.90 -0.32
N ASP A 114 -2.94 15.99 -1.09
CA ASP A 114 -1.99 17.11 -1.22
C ASP A 114 -0.62 16.86 -1.87
N PHE A 115 -0.35 15.69 -2.43
CA PHE A 115 0.94 15.41 -3.08
C PHE A 115 0.82 14.66 -4.42
N PRO A 116 0.09 15.20 -5.41
CA PRO A 116 0.04 14.55 -6.73
C PRO A 116 1.35 14.66 -7.51
N PHE A 117 2.22 15.62 -7.17
CA PHE A 117 3.45 15.90 -7.89
C PHE A 117 4.65 16.04 -6.95
N SER A 118 5.84 15.70 -7.46
CA SER A 118 7.10 15.98 -6.78
C SER A 118 7.32 17.49 -6.67
N SER A 119 7.71 17.96 -5.49
CA SER A 119 8.15 19.34 -5.30
C SER A 119 9.59 19.49 -5.81
N THR A 120 9.88 20.58 -6.52
CA THR A 120 11.24 20.99 -6.81
C THR A 120 11.68 22.05 -5.80
N LEU A 121 12.88 21.91 -5.24
CA LEU A 121 13.47 22.94 -4.39
C LEU A 121 14.23 23.95 -5.26
N PRO A 122 13.80 25.22 -5.36
CA PRO A 122 14.52 26.21 -6.14
C PRO A 122 15.85 26.58 -5.47
N LYS A 123 16.87 26.92 -6.27
CA LYS A 123 18.22 27.30 -5.77
C LYS A 123 18.23 28.58 -4.94
N ALA A 124 17.21 29.43 -5.09
CA ALA A 124 16.98 30.63 -4.29
C ALA A 124 15.46 30.87 -4.21
N THR A 125 15.00 31.44 -3.10
CA THR A 125 13.60 31.80 -2.88
C THR A 125 13.53 33.12 -2.10
N THR A 126 12.33 33.68 -1.96
CA THR A 126 12.10 34.90 -1.18
C THR A 126 11.33 34.57 0.09
N ASP A 127 11.47 35.36 1.14
CA ASP A 127 10.72 35.18 2.40
C ASP A 127 9.20 35.08 2.17
N GLN A 128 8.69 35.81 1.16
CA GLN A 128 7.27 35.78 0.79
C GLN A 128 6.84 34.43 0.20
N GLN A 129 7.71 33.74 -0.53
CA GLN A 129 7.44 32.41 -1.12
C GLN A 129 7.56 31.27 -0.09
N LEU A 130 8.28 31.51 1.01
CA LEU A 130 8.38 30.59 2.14
C LEU A 130 7.18 30.67 3.09
N LYS A 131 6.38 31.73 3.01
CA LYS A 131 5.15 31.83 3.79
C LYS A 131 4.17 30.76 3.32
N ALA A 132 3.86 29.82 4.20
CA ALA A 132 2.73 28.93 4.01
C ALA A 132 1.49 29.80 3.81
N SER A 133 0.77 29.60 2.71
CA SER A 133 -0.52 30.26 2.51
C SER A 133 -1.46 29.79 3.62
N GLU A 134 -1.77 30.68 4.56
CA GLU A 134 -2.76 30.44 5.62
C GLU A 134 -4.20 30.48 5.10
N VAL A 135 -4.39 30.82 3.83
CA VAL A 135 -5.72 30.86 3.21
C VAL A 135 -6.27 29.44 3.15
N PRO A 136 -7.39 29.14 3.85
CA PRO A 136 -8.06 27.88 3.70
C PRO A 136 -8.44 27.70 2.23
N ALA A 137 -8.13 26.53 1.66
CA ALA A 137 -8.52 26.25 0.29
C ALA A 137 -10.05 26.36 0.18
N ILE A 138 -10.53 27.21 -0.74
CA ILE A 138 -11.96 27.31 -1.03
C ILE A 138 -12.40 25.95 -1.56
N ASP A 139 -13.43 25.36 -0.96
CA ASP A 139 -14.00 24.10 -1.43
C ASP A 139 -14.59 24.29 -2.83
N ASN A 140 -14.04 23.55 -3.80
CA ASN A 140 -14.50 23.55 -5.19
C ASN A 140 -15.72 22.63 -5.40
N GLY A 141 -16.17 21.92 -4.36
CA GLY A 141 -17.32 21.02 -4.40
C GLY A 141 -17.04 19.66 -5.05
N TYR A 142 -15.80 19.41 -5.50
CA TYR A 142 -15.42 18.15 -6.12
C TYR A 142 -15.03 17.07 -5.11
N GLY A 143 -14.94 15.83 -5.61
CA GLY A 143 -14.67 14.63 -4.83
C GLY A 143 -15.93 13.88 -4.42
N VAL A 144 -15.73 12.81 -3.65
CA VAL A 144 -16.81 11.94 -3.21
C VAL A 144 -17.59 12.62 -2.08
N ASN A 145 -18.91 12.67 -2.24
CA ASN A 145 -19.86 13.10 -1.21
C ASN A 145 -20.64 11.87 -0.75
N LEU A 146 -20.31 11.35 0.43
CA LEU A 146 -20.94 10.16 0.99
C LEU A 146 -22.32 10.53 1.55
N GLU A 147 -23.38 9.96 0.99
CA GLU A 147 -24.74 10.15 1.50
C GLU A 147 -25.08 9.13 2.61
N LYS A 148 -24.63 7.87 2.46
CA LYS A 148 -24.97 6.79 3.40
C LYS A 148 -23.94 5.66 3.35
N VAL A 149 -23.54 5.13 4.51
CA VAL A 149 -22.74 3.89 4.61
C VAL A 149 -23.42 2.95 5.59
N THR A 150 -23.84 1.77 5.15
CA THR A 150 -24.59 0.81 5.97
C THR A 150 -24.15 -0.63 5.80
N ASP A 151 -24.48 -1.47 6.78
CA ASP A 151 -24.40 -2.92 6.61
C ASP A 151 -25.49 -3.45 5.66
N ALA A 152 -25.49 -4.76 5.40
CA ALA A 152 -26.50 -5.41 4.58
C ALA A 152 -27.94 -5.29 5.14
N SER A 153 -28.08 -5.07 6.44
CA SER A 153 -29.36 -4.93 7.14
C SER A 153 -29.87 -3.48 7.14
N GLY A 154 -29.06 -2.52 6.68
CA GLY A 154 -29.36 -1.09 6.67
C GLY A 154 -28.95 -0.32 7.91
N ASN A 155 -28.22 -0.93 8.85
CA ASN A 155 -27.68 -0.24 10.02
C ASN A 155 -26.50 0.64 9.62
N PRO A 156 -26.41 1.88 10.12
CA PRO A 156 -25.26 2.76 9.87
C PRO A 156 -23.95 2.13 10.34
N LEU A 157 -22.94 2.14 9.46
CA LEU A 157 -21.58 1.76 9.82
C LEU A 157 -20.79 2.99 10.22
N LYS A 158 -19.95 2.86 11.26
CA LYS A 158 -19.04 3.93 11.65
C LYS A 158 -17.88 3.99 10.65
N TYR A 159 -17.58 5.17 10.14
CA TYR A 159 -16.45 5.37 9.24
C TYR A 159 -15.69 6.66 9.53
N THR A 160 -14.44 6.72 9.08
CA THR A 160 -13.59 7.91 9.10
C THR A 160 -13.00 8.11 7.72
N VAL A 161 -13.20 9.29 7.13
CA VAL A 161 -12.57 9.66 5.85
C VAL A 161 -11.24 10.34 6.15
N ASN A 162 -10.16 9.78 5.62
CA ASN A 162 -8.83 10.36 5.60
C ASN A 162 -8.44 10.61 4.14
N LYS A 163 -8.73 11.82 3.67
CA LYS A 163 -8.39 12.28 2.33
C LYS A 163 -9.01 11.36 1.26
N THR A 164 -8.18 10.66 0.47
CA THR A 164 -8.61 9.72 -0.58
C THR A 164 -8.92 8.32 -0.06
N MET A 165 -8.97 8.12 1.26
CA MET A 165 -9.21 6.82 1.88
C MET A 165 -10.34 6.91 2.89
N MET A 166 -11.21 5.91 2.93
CA MET A 166 -12.24 5.76 3.96
C MET A 166 -12.01 4.49 4.77
N ARG A 167 -11.91 4.62 6.09
CA ARG A 167 -11.87 3.49 7.02
C ARG A 167 -13.28 3.24 7.53
N ILE A 168 -13.79 2.02 7.34
CA ILE A 168 -15.06 1.57 7.91
C ILE A 168 -14.72 0.65 9.10
N ASP A 169 -15.16 1.04 10.30
CA ASP A 169 -15.01 0.22 11.52
C ASP A 169 -16.07 -0.88 11.53
N LEU A 170 -15.64 -2.13 11.66
CA LEU A 170 -16.56 -3.26 11.65
C LEU A 170 -17.20 -3.44 13.02
N PRO A 171 -18.52 -3.64 13.10
CA PRO A 171 -19.19 -3.92 14.38
C PRO A 171 -18.80 -5.28 14.96
N LYS A 172 -18.32 -6.20 14.10
CA LYS A 172 -17.79 -7.51 14.46
C LYS A 172 -16.50 -7.73 13.69
N VAL A 173 -15.47 -8.23 14.38
CA VAL A 173 -14.21 -8.68 13.80
C VAL A 173 -14.47 -9.69 12.68
N LEU A 174 -13.91 -9.43 11.50
CA LEU A 174 -14.03 -10.27 10.32
C LEU A 174 -12.87 -11.26 10.27
N LYS A 175 -13.14 -12.52 10.57
CA LYS A 175 -12.11 -13.57 10.63
C LYS A 175 -11.73 -14.09 9.25
N LYS A 176 -10.62 -14.83 9.17
CA LYS A 176 -10.24 -15.56 7.97
C LYS A 176 -11.39 -16.42 7.43
N GLY A 177 -11.69 -16.28 6.15
CA GLY A 177 -12.75 -16.97 5.42
C GLY A 177 -14.14 -16.37 5.61
N GLU A 178 -14.33 -15.42 6.52
CA GLU A 178 -15.59 -14.70 6.65
C GLU A 178 -15.74 -13.63 5.56
N LYS A 179 -16.99 -13.21 5.33
CA LYS A 179 -17.34 -12.13 4.42
C LYS A 179 -18.14 -11.04 5.11
N LEU A 180 -18.00 -9.83 4.61
CA LEU A 180 -18.78 -8.66 4.99
C LEU A 180 -19.53 -8.15 3.76
N VAL A 181 -20.79 -7.79 3.93
CA VAL A 181 -21.58 -7.10 2.91
C VAL A 181 -21.98 -5.74 3.46
N PHE A 182 -21.64 -4.68 2.73
CA PHE A 182 -21.96 -3.30 3.09
C PHE A 182 -22.37 -2.51 1.85
N LYS A 183 -23.05 -1.39 2.08
CA LYS A 183 -23.57 -0.49 1.05
C LYS A 183 -23.03 0.92 1.26
N VAL A 184 -22.66 1.57 0.16
CA VAL A 184 -22.14 2.94 0.08
C VAL A 184 -22.95 3.74 -0.94
#